data_AF-A0A368F0Z3-F1
#
_entry.id   AF-A0A368F0Z3-F1
#
_cell.length_a   1.000
_cell.length_b   1.000
_cell.length_c   1.000
_cell.angle_alpha   90.00
_cell.angle_beta   90.00
_cell.angle_gamma   90.00
#
_symmetry.space_group_name_H-M   'P 1'
#
loop_
_entity.id
_entity.type
_entity.pdbx_description
1 polymer ?
#
loop_
_entity_poly.entity_id
_entity_poly.type
_entity_poly.pdbx_seq_one_letter_code
_entity_poly.pdbx_strand_id
1 'polypeptide(L)' 'MDGSIIGLQIDVASQVADLKQNLQDKLSMPTGKQKLIFDGFFLKDNFSLAFYNMKNQSFVILQIKERGGKNK' A
#
# COMPACT_ATOMS: atom_id res chain seq x y z
N MET A 1 16.69 9.51 5.16
CA MET A 1 15.60 8.55 4.85
C MET A 1 15.07 8.97 3.49
N ASP A 2 15.51 8.31 2.43
CA ASP A 2 15.11 8.68 1.08
C ASP A 2 13.72 8.10 0.82
N GLY A 3 12.68 8.89 1.10
CA GLY A 3 11.32 8.56 0.73
C GLY A 3 11.15 8.71 -0.77
N SER A 4 10.76 7.64 -1.46
CA SER A 4 10.43 7.68 -2.89
C SER A 4 8.91 7.84 -3.07
N ILE A 5 8.49 8.87 -3.80
CA ILE A 5 7.08 9.07 -4.17
C ILE A 5 6.81 8.32 -5.47
N ILE A 6 5.78 7.49 -5.49
CA ILE A 6 5.37 6.73 -6.68
C ILE A 6 3.96 7.15 -7.06
N GLY A 7 3.80 7.63 -8.29
CA GLY A 7 2.49 7.90 -8.88
C GLY A 7 1.79 6.60 -9.30
N LEU A 8 0.56 6.40 -8.80
CA LEU A 8 -0.32 5.30 -9.17
C LEU A 8 -1.69 5.85 -9.56
N GLN A 9 -2.27 5.27 -10.60
CA GLN A 9 -3.64 5.54 -11.03
C GLN A 9 -4.44 4.27 -10.78
N ILE A 10 -5.44 4.37 -9.91
CA ILE A 10 -6.32 3.26 -9.55
C ILE A 10 -7.70 3.85 -9.24
N ASP A 11 -8.74 3.09 -9.57
CA ASP A 11 -10.11 3.48 -9.27
C ASP A 11 -10.36 3.40 -7.77
N VAL A 12 -11.09 4.37 -7.22
CA VAL A 12 -11.53 4.35 -5.81
C VAL A 12 -12.47 3.17 -5.52
N ALA A 13 -13.12 2.62 -6.55
CA ALA A 13 -13.92 1.42 -6.45
C ALA A 13 -13.08 0.13 -6.26
N SER A 14 -11.78 0.15 -6.63
CA SER A 14 -10.88 -0.99 -6.50
C SER A 14 -10.57 -1.32 -5.04
N GLN A 15 -10.09 -2.56 -4.82
CA GLN A 15 -9.70 -3.03 -3.50
C GLN A 15 -8.26 -2.61 -3.16
N VAL A 16 -7.97 -2.55 -1.86
CA VAL A 16 -6.59 -2.33 -1.38
C VAL A 16 -5.65 -3.43 -1.89
N ALA A 17 -6.16 -4.66 -2.08
CA ALA A 17 -5.41 -5.75 -2.70
C ALA A 17 -4.85 -5.37 -4.09
N ASP A 18 -5.68 -4.74 -4.92
CA ASP A 18 -5.30 -4.29 -6.27
C ASP A 18 -4.22 -3.19 -6.21
N LEU A 19 -4.32 -2.28 -5.24
CA LEU A 19 -3.32 -1.24 -5.01
C LEU A 19 -1.96 -1.85 -4.62
N LYS A 20 -1.96 -2.87 -3.75
CA LYS A 20 -0.74 -3.59 -3.38
C LYS A 20 -0.13 -4.37 -4.54
N GLN A 21 -0.97 -4.97 -5.38
CA GLN A 21 -0.51 -5.68 -6.57
C GLN A 21 0.20 -4.73 -7.54
N ASN A 22 -0.40 -3.58 -7.83
CA ASN A 22 0.24 -2.53 -8.65
C ASN A 22 1.57 -2.05 -8.04
N LEU A 23 1.63 -1.87 -6.72
CA LEU A 23 2.87 -1.54 -6.02
C LEU A 23 3.91 -2.65 -6.12
N GLN A 24 3.49 -3.92 -6.06
CA GLN A 24 4.38 -5.06 -6.21
C GLN A 24 5.07 -5.03 -7.58
N ASP A 25 4.32 -4.75 -8.64
CA ASP A 25 4.88 -4.70 -9.99
C ASP A 25 5.86 -3.53 -10.16
N LYS A 26 5.58 -2.37 -9.53
CA LYS A 26 6.47 -1.20 -9.59
C LYS A 26 7.72 -1.31 -8.72
N LEU A 27 7.61 -1.91 -7.54
CA LEU A 27 8.70 -1.99 -6.55
C LEU A 27 9.42 -3.33 -6.56
N SER A 28 8.91 -4.31 -7.31
CA SER A 28 9.31 -5.72 -7.21
C SER A 28 9.26 -6.25 -5.76
N MET A 29 8.33 -5.72 -4.94
CA MET A 29 8.18 -6.07 -3.52
C MET A 29 6.88 -6.87 -3.29
N PRO A 30 6.95 -8.05 -2.66
CA PRO A 30 5.76 -8.85 -2.39
C PRO A 30 4.69 -8.08 -1.60
N THR A 31 3.42 -8.22 -1.98
CA THR A 31 2.27 -7.61 -1.29
C THR A 31 2.24 -7.89 0.23
N GLY A 32 2.64 -9.10 0.64
CA GLY A 32 2.73 -9.47 2.06
C GLY A 32 3.80 -8.73 2.88
N LYS A 33 4.75 -8.06 2.21
CA LYS A 33 5.75 -7.18 2.82
C LYS A 33 5.34 -5.70 2.80
N GLN A 34 4.23 -5.35 2.15
CA GLN A 34 3.75 -3.98 2.05
C GLN A 34 2.82 -3.65 3.23
N LYS A 35 3.15 -2.61 4.01
CA LYS A 35 2.26 -1.97 4.98
C LYS A 35 1.83 -0.62 4.44
N LEU A 36 0.56 -0.51 4.07
CA LEU A 36 -0.03 0.73 3.60
C LEU A 36 -0.76 1.41 4.74
N ILE A 37 -0.46 2.70 4.92
CA ILE A 37 -1.04 3.54 5.96
C ILE A 37 -1.67 4.75 5.30
N PHE A 38 -2.94 4.98 5.60
CA PHE A 38 -3.70 6.13 5.14
C PHE A 38 -4.43 6.74 6.33
N ASP A 39 -4.26 8.05 6.54
CA ASP A 39 -4.89 8.78 7.64
C ASP A 39 -4.67 8.14 9.03
N GLY A 40 -3.48 7.55 9.23
CA GLY A 40 -3.14 6.81 10.46
C GLY A 40 -3.73 5.38 10.55
N PHE A 41 -4.56 4.96 9.60
CA PHE A 41 -5.14 3.61 9.55
C PHE A 41 -4.35 2.67 8.64
N PHE A 42 -4.18 1.43 9.09
CA PHE A 42 -3.66 0.36 8.24
C PHE A 42 -4.72 -0.10 7.25
N LEU A 43 -4.38 -0.05 5.97
CA LEU A 43 -5.26 -0.53 4.91
C LEU A 43 -5.27 -2.06 4.91
N LYS A 44 -6.48 -2.64 4.92
CA LYS A 44 -6.70 -4.08 4.81
C LYS A 44 -7.16 -4.43 3.40
N ASP A 45 -6.70 -5.57 2.92
CA ASP A 45 -6.86 -6.01 1.53
C ASP A 45 -8.33 -6.20 1.12
N ASN A 46 -9.19 -6.52 2.09
CA ASN A 46 -10.60 -6.83 1.87
C ASN A 46 -11.50 -5.58 1.74
N PHE A 47 -10.96 -4.37 1.88
CA PHE A 47 -11.73 -3.14 1.78
C PHE A 47 -11.37 -2.38 0.50
N SER A 48 -12.35 -1.64 -0.03
CA SER A 48 -12.13 -0.74 -1.17
C SER A 48 -11.44 0.56 -0.72
N LEU A 49 -10.84 1.27 -1.66
CA LEU A 49 -10.27 2.60 -1.38
C LEU A 49 -11.38 3.59 -0.98
N ALA A 50 -12.56 3.47 -1.58
CA ALA A 50 -13.75 4.23 -1.21
C ALA A 50 -14.23 3.96 0.22
N PHE A 51 -14.06 2.74 0.76
CA PHE A 51 -14.38 2.44 2.17
C PHE A 51 -13.53 3.28 3.14
N TYR A 52 -12.28 3.55 2.78
CA TYR A 52 -11.39 4.45 3.51
C TYR A 52 -11.60 5.92 3.16
N ASN A 53 -12.62 6.25 2.37
CA ASN A 53 -12.92 7.60 1.92
C ASN A 53 -11.74 8.27 1.17
N MET A 54 -10.91 7.47 0.49
CA MET A 54 -9.83 7.97 -0.36
C MET A 54 -10.40 8.80 -1.51
N LYS A 55 -9.71 9.89 -1.82
CA LYS A 55 -10.07 10.81 -2.91
C LYS A 55 -8.94 10.86 -3.93
N ASN A 56 -9.20 11.55 -5.02
CA ASN A 56 -8.16 11.88 -5.98
C ASN A 56 -7.00 12.58 -5.27
N GLN A 57 -5.77 12.19 -5.63
CA GLN A 57 -4.53 12.75 -5.07
C GLN A 57 -4.31 12.48 -3.57
N SER A 58 -4.96 11.45 -3.00
CA SER A 58 -4.63 10.96 -1.65
C SER A 58 -3.20 10.39 -1.60
N PHE A 59 -2.48 10.68 -0.51
CA PHE A 59 -1.16 10.13 -0.24
C PHE A 59 -1.25 8.94 0.71
N VAL A 60 -0.62 7.82 0.34
CA VAL A 60 -0.51 6.62 1.16
C VAL A 60 0.94 6.42 1.54
N ILE A 61 1.18 6.18 2.83
CA ILE A 61 2.53 5.87 3.32
C ILE A 61 2.75 4.37 3.16
N LEU A 62 3.77 4.00 2.40
CA LEU A 62 4.23 2.62 2.29
C LEU A 62 5.39 2.40 3.27
N GLN A 63 5.20 1.45 4.19
CA GLN A 63 6.25 0.92 5.07
C GLN A 63 6.54 -0.54 4.73
N ILE A 64 7.77 -0.96 4.99
CA ILE A 64 8.17 -2.37 4.85
C ILE A 64 7.77 -3.12 6.12
N LYS A 65 7.08 -4.24 5.96
CA LYS A 65 6.88 -5.20 7.04
C LYS A 65 8.15 -6.03 7.21
N GLU A 66 8.99 -5.65 8.15
CA GLU A 66 10.05 -6.53 8.62
C GLU A 66 9.39 -7.72 9.34
N ARG A 67 9.48 -8.92 8.77
CA ARG A 67 9.44 -10.13 9.60
C ARG A 67 10.83 -10.23 10.20
N GLY A 68 10.91 -10.24 11.53
CA GLY A 68 12.15 -10.45 12.26
C GLY A 68 12.95 -11.55 11.58
N GLY A 69 14.21 -11.24 11.26
CA GLY A 69 15.09 -12.11 10.51
C GLY A 69 15.04 -13.52 11.08
N LYS A 70 14.99 -14.52 10.21
CA LYS A 70 15.55 -15.83 10.55
C LYS A 70 17.02 -15.56 10.86
N ASN A 71 17.33 -15.31 12.13
CA ASN A 71 18.69 -15.44 12.61
C ASN A 71 19.10 -16.87 12.29
N LYS A 72 20.16 -16.96 11.51
CA LYS A 72 20.80 -18.18 11.05
C LYS A 72 21.38 -18.96 12.23
#